data_AF-A0A1Z4MS25-F1
#
_entry.id   AF-A0A1Z4MS25-F1
#
_cell.length_a   1.000
_cell.length_b   1.000
_cell.length_c   1.000
_cell.angle_alpha   90.00
_cell.angle_beta   90.00
_cell.angle_gamma   90.00
#
_symmetry.space_group_name_H-M   'P 1'
#
loop_
_entity.id
_entity.type
_entity.pdbx_description
1 polymer ?
#
loop_
_entity_poly.entity_id
_entity_poly.type
_entity_poly.pdbx_seq_one_letter_code
_entity_poly.pdbx_strand_id
1 'polypeptide(L)'
;MLKTLLVIAIGFLPSLFSLWIIRKTHVRTRLRMRQAAINGSRLRARQIRQIEGDRYYLEGVGYLVGDISCKFNARSGHIRCAVNPNGPCQGCRHYEPRELAENESKEYA
;
A
#
# COMPACT_ATOMS: atom_id res chain seq x y z
N MET A 1 -33.32 -41.98 27.68
CA MET A 1 -32.48 -40.84 28.13
C MET A 1 -30.99 -41.03 27.78
N LEU A 2 -30.44 -42.24 27.83
CA LEU A 2 -29.02 -42.48 27.47
C LEU A 2 -28.70 -42.18 25.98
N LYS A 3 -29.62 -42.53 25.06
CA LYS A 3 -29.47 -42.26 23.62
C LYS A 3 -29.34 -40.78 23.27
N THR A 4 -30.09 -39.91 23.94
CA THR A 4 -30.04 -38.46 23.70
C THR A 4 -28.75 -37.85 24.25
N LEU A 5 -28.27 -38.33 25.41
CA LEU A 5 -26.98 -37.91 25.97
C LEU A 5 -25.80 -38.28 25.06
N LEU A 6 -25.84 -39.45 24.43
CA LEU A 6 -24.80 -39.91 23.49
C LEU A 6 -24.69 -39.00 22.26
N VAL A 7 -25.81 -38.58 21.68
CA VAL A 7 -25.83 -37.68 20.51
C VAL A 7 -25.27 -36.29 20.88
N ILE A 8 -25.64 -35.76 22.05
CA ILE A 8 -25.13 -34.48 22.54
C ILE A 8 -23.61 -34.55 22.78
N ALA A 9 -23.12 -35.62 23.42
CA ALA A 9 -21.70 -35.79 23.69
C ALA A 9 -20.87 -35.84 22.39
N ILE A 10 -21.33 -36.60 21.38
CA ILE A 10 -20.66 -36.71 20.09
C ILE A 10 -20.64 -35.36 19.34
N GLY A 11 -21.70 -34.56 19.46
CA GLY A 11 -21.78 -33.24 18.82
C GLY A 11 -20.91 -32.17 19.49
N PHE A 12 -20.74 -32.21 20.82
CA PHE A 12 -19.97 -31.21 21.55
C PHE A 12 -18.46 -31.49 21.57
N LEU A 13 -18.06 -32.76 21.51
CA LEU A 13 -16.65 -33.17 21.53
C LEU A 13 -15.78 -32.49 20.45
N PRO A 14 -16.18 -32.42 19.15
CA PRO A 14 -15.41 -31.76 18.11
C PRO A 14 -15.23 -30.25 18.36
N SER A 15 -16.27 -29.60 18.89
CA SER A 15 -16.28 -28.15 19.13
C SER A 15 -15.36 -27.76 20.29
N LEU A 16 -15.42 -28.54 21.38
CA LEU A 16 -14.53 -28.36 22.54
C LEU A 16 -13.07 -28.72 22.19
N PHE A 17 -12.87 -29.78 21.41
CA PHE A 17 -11.54 -30.20 20.98
C PHE A 17 -10.89 -29.18 20.04
N SER A 18 -11.65 -28.60 19.11
CA SER A 18 -11.19 -27.51 18.24
C SER A 18 -10.72 -26.30 19.05
N LEU A 19 -11.53 -25.82 20.00
CA LEU A 19 -11.18 -24.71 20.88
C LEU A 19 -9.91 -24.98 21.71
N TRP A 20 -9.74 -26.21 22.19
CA TRP A 20 -8.57 -26.60 22.95
C TRP A 20 -7.28 -26.57 22.13
N ILE A 21 -7.30 -27.07 20.88
CA ILE A 21 -6.16 -27.02 19.95
C ILE A 21 -5.79 -25.58 19.61
N ILE A 22 -6.78 -24.74 19.34
CA ILE A 22 -6.59 -23.32 19.03
C ILE A 22 -5.87 -22.63 20.20
N ARG A 23 -6.35 -22.79 21.45
CA ARG A 23 -5.70 -22.21 22.65
C ARG A 23 -4.27 -22.69 22.84
N LYS A 24 -3.97 -23.96 22.56
CA LYS A 24 -2.61 -24.53 22.69
C LYS A 24 -1.64 -24.02 21.62
N THR A 25 -2.13 -23.71 20.42
CA THR A 25 -1.30 -23.28 19.28
C THR A 25 -1.11 -21.77 19.15
N HIS A 26 -1.95 -20.97 19.82
CA HIS A 26 -1.90 -19.50 19.81
C HIS A 26 -0.55 -18.88 20.22
N VAL A 27 0.22 -19.55 21.09
CA VAL A 27 1.52 -19.05 21.57
C VAL A 27 2.58 -19.08 20.44
N ARG A 28 2.53 -20.08 19.55
CA ARG A 28 3.48 -20.20 18.42
C ARG A 28 3.11 -19.31 17.22
N THR A 29 1.83 -19.05 17.01
CA THR A 29 1.35 -18.21 15.88
C THR A 29 1.58 -16.71 16.10
N ARG A 30 1.70 -16.24 17.35
CA ARG A 30 1.94 -14.82 17.67
C ARG A 30 3.26 -14.28 17.09
N LEU A 31 4.32 -15.09 17.09
CA LEU A 31 5.62 -14.68 16.56
C LEU A 31 5.63 -14.57 15.03
N ARG A 32 4.97 -15.51 14.34
CA ARG A 32 4.81 -15.47 12.88
C ARG A 32 3.99 -14.26 12.44
N MET A 33 2.91 -13.93 13.16
CA MET A 33 2.13 -12.71 12.89
C MET A 33 2.94 -11.43 13.14
N ARG A 34 3.76 -11.37 14.21
CA ARG A 34 4.66 -10.24 14.44
C ARG A 34 5.68 -10.07 13.31
N GLN A 35 6.28 -11.15 12.82
CA GLN A 35 7.22 -11.09 11.69
C GLN A 35 6.53 -10.64 10.39
N ALA A 36 5.32 -11.13 10.10
CA ALA A 36 4.54 -10.69 8.95
C ALA A 36 4.18 -9.19 9.03
N ALA A 37 3.81 -8.69 10.22
CA ALA A 37 3.52 -7.27 10.44
C ALA A 37 4.76 -6.36 10.27
N ILE A 38 5.95 -6.83 10.68
CA ILE A 38 7.22 -6.10 10.50
C ILE A 38 7.60 -6.02 9.00
N ASN A 39 7.44 -7.11 8.25
CA ASN A 39 7.73 -7.11 6.82
C ASN A 39 6.78 -6.19 6.04
N GLY A 40 5.48 -6.19 6.37
CA GLY A 40 4.50 -5.28 5.77
C GLY A 40 4.80 -3.80 6.05
N SER A 41 5.21 -3.47 7.27
CA SER A 41 5.56 -2.09 7.64
C SER A 41 6.86 -1.60 6.98
N ARG A 42 7.86 -2.48 6.80
CA ARG A 42 9.10 -2.15 6.07
C ARG A 42 8.86 -1.83 4.58
N LEU A 43 8.00 -2.58 3.90
CA LEU A 43 7.63 -2.30 2.51
C LEU A 43 6.97 -0.93 2.38
N ARG A 44 6.04 -0.62 3.29
CA ARG A 44 5.35 0.67 3.33
C ARG A 44 6.32 1.83 3.62
N ALA A 45 7.25 1.65 4.55
CA ALA A 45 8.25 2.68 4.88
C ALA A 45 9.23 2.94 3.72
N ARG A 46 9.66 1.89 3.00
CA ARG A 46 10.52 2.04 1.80
C ARG A 46 9.80 2.82 0.70
N GLN A 47 8.51 2.54 0.49
CA GLN A 47 7.69 3.24 -0.48
C GLN A 47 7.56 4.74 -0.14
N ILE A 48 7.30 5.08 1.13
CA ILE A 48 7.20 6.48 1.58
C ILE A 48 8.54 7.22 1.39
N ARG A 49 9.66 6.63 1.79
CA ARG A 49 11.00 7.23 1.58
C ARG A 49 11.30 7.52 0.12
N GLN A 50 10.84 6.65 -0.79
CA GLN A 50 11.03 6.88 -2.22
C GLN A 50 10.19 8.05 -2.71
N ILE A 51 9.02 8.33 -2.12
CA ILE A 51 8.10 9.39 -2.54
C ILE A 51 8.57 10.79 -2.09
N GLU A 52 9.21 10.90 -0.93
CA GLU A 52 9.55 12.19 -0.31
C GLU A 52 10.46 13.08 -1.19
N GLY A 53 11.39 12.48 -1.93
CA GLY A 53 12.39 13.23 -2.72
C GLY A 53 11.83 14.02 -3.91
N ASP A 54 10.64 13.67 -4.40
CA ASP A 54 10.02 14.31 -5.58
C ASP A 54 8.70 15.00 -5.21
N ARG A 55 8.47 15.28 -3.93
CA ARG A 55 7.21 15.85 -3.46
C ARG A 55 7.31 17.38 -3.39
N TYR A 56 6.37 18.07 -4.03
CA TYR A 56 6.26 19.52 -3.97
C TYR A 56 4.80 19.93 -3.83
N TYR A 57 4.59 21.16 -3.38
CA TYR A 57 3.27 21.75 -3.22
C TYR A 57 2.99 22.66 -4.42
N LEU A 58 1.89 22.43 -5.12
CA LEU A 58 1.34 23.36 -6.11
C LEU A 58 0.12 24.04 -5.52
N GLU A 59 0.13 25.38 -5.51
CA GLU A 59 -0.99 26.17 -5.01
C GLU A 59 -2.26 25.88 -5.81
N GLY A 60 -3.39 25.71 -5.12
CA GLY A 60 -4.67 25.33 -5.73
C GLY A 60 -4.84 23.83 -6.08
N VAL A 61 -3.78 23.02 -6.00
CA VAL A 61 -3.84 21.56 -6.28
C VAL A 61 -3.46 20.72 -5.06
N GLY A 62 -2.49 21.19 -4.27
CA GLY A 62 -1.99 20.49 -3.09
C GLY A 62 -0.64 19.79 -3.33
N TYR A 63 -0.35 18.78 -2.51
CA TYR A 63 0.91 18.03 -2.61
C TYR A 63 0.90 17.06 -3.78
N LEU A 64 1.95 17.12 -4.57
CA LEU A 64 2.15 16.35 -5.79
C LEU A 64 3.49 15.63 -5.76
N VAL A 65 3.58 14.51 -6.47
CA VAL A 65 4.81 13.72 -6.59
C VAL A 65 5.16 13.48 -8.06
N GLY A 66 6.45 13.51 -8.38
CA GLY A 66 6.93 13.33 -9.75
C GLY A 66 6.86 14.60 -10.59
N ASP A 67 7.54 14.61 -11.73
CA ASP A 67 7.78 15.81 -12.53
C ASP A 67 6.50 16.34 -13.22
N ILE A 68 6.07 17.57 -12.91
CA ILE A 68 4.89 18.23 -13.53
C ILE A 68 5.10 18.60 -14.99
N SER A 69 6.37 18.73 -15.44
CA SER A 69 6.66 19.01 -16.83
C SER A 69 6.28 17.82 -17.72
N CYS A 70 6.11 16.62 -17.16
CA CYS A 70 5.63 15.44 -17.89
C CYS A 70 4.11 15.50 -18.10
N LYS A 71 3.66 15.34 -19.34
CA LYS A 71 2.25 15.21 -19.74
C LYS A 71 1.53 14.06 -19.02
N PHE A 72 2.24 12.98 -18.69
CA PHE A 72 1.68 11.82 -17.99
C PHE A 72 1.76 11.89 -16.46
N ASN A 73 2.20 13.02 -15.90
CA ASN A 73 2.14 13.25 -14.46
C ASN A 73 0.70 13.03 -13.95
N ALA A 74 0.54 12.24 -12.89
CA ALA A 74 -0.79 11.87 -12.39
C ALA A 74 -1.44 12.94 -11.51
N ARG A 75 -0.75 14.07 -11.26
CA ARG A 75 -1.20 15.18 -10.40
C ARG A 75 -1.75 14.69 -9.06
N SER A 76 -1.05 13.75 -8.45
CA SER A 76 -1.41 13.11 -7.18
C SER A 76 -0.26 13.19 -6.20
N GLY A 77 -0.57 13.24 -4.90
CA GLY A 77 0.42 13.13 -3.82
C GLY A 77 0.91 11.71 -3.54
N HIS A 78 0.39 10.70 -4.25
CA HIS A 78 0.71 9.28 -4.02
C HIS A 78 1.17 8.54 -5.28
N ILE A 79 0.77 9.00 -6.46
CA ILE A 79 1.07 8.37 -7.75
C ILE A 79 1.84 9.38 -8.60
N ARG A 80 3.01 9.00 -9.11
CA ARG A 80 3.85 9.88 -9.93
C ARG A 80 3.32 10.06 -11.35
N CYS A 81 3.07 8.94 -12.02
CA CYS A 81 2.77 8.90 -13.45
C CYS A 81 1.68 7.88 -13.73
N ALA A 82 0.72 8.24 -14.58
CA ALA A 82 -0.42 7.39 -14.91
C ALA A 82 0.00 6.09 -15.64
N VAL A 83 1.05 6.17 -16.47
CA VAL A 83 1.55 5.03 -17.27
C VAL A 83 2.74 4.32 -16.62
N ASN A 84 3.41 4.95 -15.65
CA ASN A 84 4.51 4.35 -14.90
C ASN A 84 4.45 4.77 -13.41
N PRO A 85 3.55 4.17 -12.60
CA PRO A 85 3.30 4.63 -11.23
C PRO A 85 4.52 4.59 -10.30
N ASN A 86 5.47 3.69 -10.57
CA ASN A 86 6.61 3.39 -9.70
C ASN A 86 7.93 4.01 -10.18
N GLY A 87 8.04 4.43 -11.44
CA GLY A 87 9.30 4.86 -12.03
C GLY A 87 9.60 6.35 -11.83
N PRO A 88 10.89 6.72 -11.77
CA PRO A 88 11.28 8.12 -11.85
C PRO A 88 11.02 8.67 -13.25
N CYS A 89 10.89 10.00 -13.38
CA CYS A 89 10.78 10.65 -14.68
C CYS A 89 12.12 10.69 -15.43
N GLN A 90 13.25 10.73 -14.70
CA GLN A 90 14.59 10.72 -15.28
C GLN A 90 14.88 9.40 -16.00
N GLY A 91 15.17 9.47 -17.30
CA GLY A 91 15.40 8.29 -18.15
C GLY A 91 14.14 7.46 -18.46
N CYS A 92 12.94 7.99 -18.19
CA CYS A 92 11.70 7.29 -18.48
C CYS A 92 11.38 7.30 -19.98
N ARG A 93 11.18 6.10 -20.58
CA ARG A 93 10.78 5.98 -22.00
C ARG A 93 9.43 6.59 -22.35
N HIS A 94 8.61 6.85 -21.34
CA HIS A 94 7.27 7.41 -21.49
C HIS A 94 7.22 8.91 -21.23
N TYR A 95 8.36 9.55 -20.93
CA TYR A 95 8.36 10.99 -20.66
C TYR A 95 8.00 11.77 -21.93
N GLU A 96 6.96 12.57 -21.84
CA GLU A 96 6.57 13.55 -22.86
C GLU A 96 6.46 14.91 -22.17
N PRO A 97 7.15 15.96 -22.66
CA PRO A 97 7.02 17.30 -22.09
C PRO A 97 5.61 17.85 -22.32
N ARG A 98 5.13 18.64 -21.36
CA ARG A 98 3.84 19.31 -21.43
C ARG A 98 3.99 20.59 -22.25
N GLU A 99 3.12 20.76 -23.24
CA GLU A 99 3.10 21.92 -24.15
C GLU A 99 2.97 23.28 -23.44
N LEU A 100 2.59 23.33 -22.15
CA LEU A 100 2.42 24.57 -21.38
C LEU A 100 3.74 25.24 -20.92
N ALA A 101 4.88 24.54 -20.99
CA ALA A 101 6.18 25.09 -20.56
C ALA A 101 6.67 26.25 -21.48
N GLU A 102 6.11 26.39 -22.68
CA GLU A 102 6.47 27.46 -23.61
C GLU A 102 5.71 28.78 -23.33
N ASN A 103 4.64 28.72 -22.55
CA ASN A 103 3.69 29.82 -22.37
C ASN A 103 4.12 30.72 -21.21
N GLU A 104 4.55 30.12 -20.11
CA GLU A 104 5.01 30.84 -18.91
C GLU A 104 6.33 31.59 -19.15
N SER A 105 7.11 31.17 -20.15
CA SER A 105 8.34 31.84 -20.58
C SER A 105 8.09 33.09 -21.45
N LYS A 106 6.88 33.29 -21.97
CA LYS A 106 6.51 34.43 -22.83
C LYS A 106 5.77 35.56 -22.10
N GLU A 107 5.32 35.32 -20.88
CA GLU A 107 4.59 36.32 -20.08
C GLU A 107 5.52 37.17 -19.19
N TYR A 108 6.83 36.93 -19.26
CA TYR A 108 7.88 37.69 -18.55
C TYR A 108 8.95 38.23 -19.52
N ALA A 109 8.55 38.55 -20.75
CA ALA A 109 9.38 39.22 -21.76
C ALA A 109 8.67 40.48 -22.28
#